data_AF-A0A250FCG8-F1
#
_entry.id   AF-A0A250FCG8-F1
#
_cell.length_a   1.000
_cell.length_b   1.000
_cell.length_c   1.000
_cell.angle_alpha   90.00
_cell.angle_beta   90.00
_cell.angle_gamma   90.00
#
_symmetry.space_group_name_H-M   'P 1'
#
loop_
_entity.id
_entity.type
_entity.pdbx_description
1 polymer ?
#
loop_
_entity_poly.entity_id
_entity_poly.type
_entity_poly.pdbx_seq_one_letter_code
_entity_poly.pdbx_strand_id
1 'polypeptide(L)'
;MNTFDIYDLKENKFLNLSINIDEAKAEKKKSNSYIIVPDIYKNIENGIDKLKAKEIATREFKIVSEKNPDRYGSLKETNKHPMWYIFVANDYKLQAEGYTPGYWGCYIDKISGEIVSKEDVLYYQFL
;
A
#
# COMPACT_ATOMS: atom_id res chain seq x y z
N MET A 1 -15.04 11.36 -19.23
CA MET A 1 -14.97 10.85 -17.85
C MET A 1 -13.69 10.02 -17.77
N ASN A 2 -12.59 10.61 -17.30
CA ASN A 2 -11.29 9.94 -17.26
C ASN A 2 -11.27 9.02 -16.04
N THR A 3 -11.53 7.74 -16.25
CA THR A 3 -11.15 6.69 -15.30
C THR A 3 -9.63 6.63 -15.28
N PHE A 4 -9.01 7.30 -14.31
CA PHE A 4 -7.59 7.11 -14.03
C PHE A 4 -7.43 5.69 -13.48
N ASP A 5 -6.92 4.81 -14.33
CA ASP A 5 -6.44 3.50 -13.91
C ASP A 5 -5.37 3.72 -12.84
N ILE A 6 -5.52 3.01 -11.72
CA ILE A 6 -4.58 3.04 -10.60
C ILE A 6 -3.21 2.76 -11.22
N TYR A 7 -2.34 3.78 -11.22
CA TYR A 7 -1.04 3.72 -11.87
C TYR A 7 -0.32 2.46 -11.41
N ASP A 8 0.06 1.64 -12.38
CA ASP A 8 0.94 0.51 -12.18
C ASP A 8 2.30 1.09 -11.76
N LEU A 9 2.49 1.31 -10.46
CA LEU A 9 3.76 1.73 -9.89
C LEU A 9 4.76 0.63 -10.24
N LYS A 10 5.66 0.93 -11.19
CA LYS A 10 6.75 0.07 -11.66
C LYS A 10 7.29 -0.78 -10.51
N GLU A 11 7.45 -2.09 -10.73
CA GLU A 11 7.90 -3.06 -9.73
C GLU A 11 9.05 -2.50 -8.87
N ASN A 12 8.72 -2.04 -7.67
CA ASN A 12 9.72 -1.55 -6.73
C ASN A 12 10.59 -2.75 -6.31
N LYS A 13 11.92 -2.58 -6.34
CA LYS A 13 12.81 -3.59 -5.75
C LYS A 13 12.87 -3.40 -4.24
N PHE A 14 12.78 -4.49 -3.51
CA PHE A 14 12.78 -4.49 -2.05
C PHE A 14 14.15 -4.90 -1.52
N LEU A 15 14.70 -4.10 -0.60
CA LEU A 15 15.95 -4.37 0.11
C LEU A 15 15.61 -4.60 1.58
N ASN A 16 16.39 -5.42 2.26
CA ASN A 16 16.13 -5.77 3.66
C ASN A 16 16.74 -4.75 4.63
N LEU A 17 16.60 -4.92 5.94
CA LEU A 17 17.25 -4.06 6.94
C LEU A 17 18.63 -4.60 7.36
N SER A 18 18.91 -5.88 7.09
CA SER A 18 20.19 -6.54 7.34
C SER A 18 21.25 -6.35 6.24
N ILE A 19 20.92 -5.67 5.15
CA ILE A 19 21.86 -5.36 4.06
C ILE A 19 22.91 -4.36 4.54
N ASN A 20 24.18 -4.69 4.34
CA ASN A 20 25.25 -3.77 4.72
C ASN A 20 25.27 -2.55 3.78
N ILE A 21 25.93 -1.47 4.20
CA ILE A 21 25.94 -0.20 3.46
C ILE A 21 26.54 -0.31 2.05
N ASP A 22 27.44 -1.28 1.81
CA ASP A 22 28.11 -1.45 0.53
C ASP A 22 27.26 -2.24 -0.48
N GLU A 23 26.51 -3.22 0.00
CA GLU A 23 25.45 -3.90 -0.75
C GLU A 23 24.32 -2.92 -1.11
N ALA A 24 23.91 -2.03 -0.18
CA ALA A 24 22.90 -1.01 -0.46
C ALA A 24 23.36 -0.04 -1.56
N LYS A 25 24.63 0.38 -1.52
CA LYS A 25 25.25 1.21 -2.57
C LYS A 25 25.35 0.47 -3.90
N ALA A 26 25.60 -0.84 -3.90
CA ALA A 26 25.68 -1.65 -5.12
C ALA A 26 24.30 -1.82 -5.78
N GLU A 27 23.24 -2.01 -4.99
CA GLU A 27 21.87 -2.11 -5.50
C GLU A 27 21.32 -0.77 -5.99
N LYS A 28 21.70 0.36 -5.37
CA LYS A 28 21.40 1.72 -5.87
C LYS A 28 21.89 1.94 -7.31
N LYS A 29 22.99 1.30 -7.73
CA LYS A 29 23.50 1.42 -9.11
C LYS A 29 22.66 0.64 -10.13
N LYS A 30 21.77 -0.27 -9.69
CA LYS A 30 20.98 -1.18 -10.54
C LYS A 30 19.49 -0.85 -10.59
N SER A 31 19.00 0.04 -9.73
CA SER A 31 17.58 0.40 -9.63
C SER A 31 17.41 1.85 -9.22
N ASN A 32 16.42 2.53 -9.82
CA ASN A 32 16.10 3.93 -9.53
C ASN A 32 15.22 4.11 -8.28
N SER A 33 14.68 3.02 -7.72
CA SER A 33 13.95 3.04 -6.46
C SER A 33 14.15 1.72 -5.70
N TYR A 34 14.29 1.82 -4.39
CA TYR A 34 14.28 0.67 -3.49
C TYR A 34 13.54 1.01 -2.19
N ILE A 35 12.86 0.00 -1.64
CA ILE A 35 12.16 0.10 -0.35
C ILE A 35 12.87 -0.82 0.63
N ILE A 36 13.32 -0.27 1.75
CA ILE A 36 13.96 -1.02 2.84
C ILE A 36 12.87 -1.57 3.76
N VAL A 37 12.86 -2.89 4.00
CA VAL A 37 11.87 -3.56 4.85
C VAL A 37 12.50 -4.43 5.94
N PRO A 38 11.87 -4.57 7.11
CA PRO A 38 12.33 -5.49 8.14
C PRO A 38 12.36 -6.95 7.65
N ASP A 39 13.36 -7.71 8.09
CA ASP A 39 13.60 -9.10 7.65
C ASP A 39 12.42 -10.04 7.93
N ILE A 40 11.61 -9.72 8.95
CA ILE A 40 10.40 -10.46 9.32
C ILE A 40 9.38 -10.55 8.16
N TYR A 41 9.40 -9.62 7.20
CA TYR A 41 8.49 -9.64 6.05
C TYR A 41 9.00 -10.49 4.87
N LYS A 42 10.21 -11.06 4.95
CA LYS A 42 10.78 -11.89 3.88
C LYS A 42 10.09 -13.25 3.78
N ASN A 43 9.82 -13.86 4.93
CA ASN A 43 9.26 -15.20 5.07
C ASN A 43 8.16 -15.17 6.13
N ILE A 44 7.00 -14.65 5.73
CA ILE A 44 5.84 -14.56 6.62
C ILE A 44 5.19 -15.94 6.70
N GLU A 45 5.56 -16.73 7.72
CA GLU A 45 4.98 -18.06 7.95
C GLU A 45 3.64 -17.99 8.71
N ASN A 46 3.48 -17.01 9.60
CA ASN A 46 2.32 -16.88 10.50
C ASN A 46 1.49 -15.61 10.26
N GLY A 47 1.62 -15.00 9.08
CA GLY A 47 0.85 -13.81 8.74
C GLY A 47 -0.56 -14.13 8.28
N ILE A 48 -1.36 -13.09 8.12
CA ILE A 48 -2.69 -13.23 7.53
C ILE A 48 -2.58 -13.43 6.02
N ASP A 49 -3.50 -14.21 5.46
CA ASP A 49 -3.60 -14.33 4.02
C ASP A 49 -4.35 -13.14 3.39
N LYS A 50 -4.31 -13.10 2.05
CA LYS A 50 -4.96 -12.07 1.26
C LYS A 50 -6.49 -12.08 1.39
N LEU A 51 -7.09 -13.25 1.59
CA LEU A 51 -8.55 -13.35 1.76
C LEU A 51 -8.95 -12.64 3.04
N LYS A 52 -8.22 -12.89 4.14
CA LYS A 52 -8.45 -12.25 5.42
C LYS A 52 -8.25 -10.74 5.35
N ALA A 53 -7.20 -10.28 4.67
CA ALA A 53 -6.98 -8.85 4.44
C ALA A 53 -8.14 -8.21 3.66
N LYS A 54 -8.66 -8.89 2.62
CA LYS A 54 -9.79 -8.41 1.84
C LYS A 54 -11.07 -8.29 2.68
N GLU A 55 -11.33 -9.23 3.59
CA GLU A 55 -12.46 -9.15 4.54
C GLU A 55 -12.38 -7.89 5.41
N ILE A 56 -11.20 -7.64 5.98
CA ILE A 56 -10.93 -6.45 6.82
C ILE A 56 -11.16 -5.18 6.01
N ALA A 57 -10.52 -5.06 4.83
CA ALA A 57 -10.66 -3.89 3.98
C ALA A 57 -12.11 -3.65 3.53
N THR A 58 -12.86 -4.71 3.21
CA THR A 58 -14.27 -4.60 2.80
C THR A 58 -15.14 -4.10 3.94
N ARG A 59 -14.92 -4.60 5.17
CA ARG A 59 -15.65 -4.16 6.36
C ARG A 59 -15.41 -2.67 6.64
N GLU A 60 -14.15 -2.23 6.62
CA GLU A 60 -13.82 -0.83 6.85
C GLU A 60 -14.35 0.08 5.75
N PHE A 61 -14.24 -0.36 4.49
CA PHE A 61 -14.77 0.38 3.35
C PHE A 61 -16.28 0.59 3.47
N LYS A 62 -17.02 -0.45 3.87
CA LYS A 62 -18.47 -0.37 4.08
C LYS A 62 -18.83 0.71 5.11
N ILE A 63 -18.11 0.78 6.23
CA ILE A 63 -18.36 1.77 7.29
C ILE A 63 -18.19 3.21 6.76
N VAL A 64 -17.16 3.47 5.95
CA VAL A 64 -16.92 4.82 5.41
C VAL A 64 -17.86 5.15 4.25
N SER A 65 -18.20 4.18 3.41
CA SER A 65 -19.09 4.37 2.25
C SER A 65 -20.54 4.55 2.66
N GLU A 66 -21.03 3.84 3.68
CA GLU A 66 -22.39 4.03 4.19
C GLU A 66 -22.62 5.43 4.75
N LYS A 67 -21.57 6.04 5.32
CA LYS A 67 -21.61 7.42 5.81
C LYS A 67 -21.54 8.46 4.68
N ASN A 68 -21.05 8.08 3.49
CA ASN A 68 -20.81 8.97 2.36
C ASN A 68 -21.05 8.25 1.02
N PRO A 69 -22.32 7.94 0.67
CA PRO A 69 -22.65 7.01 -0.43
C PRO A 69 -22.13 7.45 -1.80
N ASP A 70 -22.03 8.75 -2.06
CA ASP A 70 -21.60 9.29 -3.35
C ASP A 70 -20.12 9.70 -3.39
N ARG A 71 -19.38 9.49 -2.29
CA ARG A 71 -17.98 9.94 -2.19
C ARG A 71 -17.00 8.96 -2.81
N TYR A 72 -17.29 7.66 -2.72
CA TYR A 72 -16.30 6.64 -3.02
C TYR A 72 -16.64 5.81 -4.26
N GLY A 73 -15.63 5.45 -5.04
CA GLY A 73 -15.74 4.42 -6.08
C GLY A 73 -15.64 3.01 -5.52
N SER A 74 -15.59 2.00 -6.41
CA SER A 74 -15.42 0.62 -5.99
C SER A 74 -14.07 0.38 -5.33
N LEU A 75 -14.06 -0.43 -4.26
CA LEU A 75 -12.83 -0.91 -3.62
C LEU A 75 -12.04 -1.81 -4.59
N LYS A 76 -10.76 -1.50 -4.78
CA LYS A 76 -9.82 -2.24 -5.62
C LYS A 76 -8.58 -2.59 -4.79
N GLU A 77 -7.99 -3.73 -5.12
CA GLU A 77 -6.64 -4.05 -4.66
C GLU A 77 -5.63 -3.28 -5.51
N THR A 78 -4.51 -2.87 -4.92
CA THR A 78 -3.40 -2.24 -5.64
C THR A 78 -2.10 -3.06 -5.51
N ASN A 79 -0.98 -2.46 -5.87
CA ASN A 79 0.29 -3.14 -6.13
C ASN A 79 0.78 -3.99 -4.96
N LYS A 80 1.54 -5.03 -5.30
CA LYS A 80 2.18 -5.91 -4.34
C LYS A 80 3.16 -5.10 -3.47
N HIS A 81 2.91 -5.06 -2.17
CA HIS A 81 3.82 -4.52 -1.18
C HIS A 81 4.34 -5.66 -0.27
N PRO A 82 5.61 -5.68 0.14
CA PRO A 82 6.18 -6.72 0.98
C PRO A 82 5.58 -6.74 2.38
N MET A 83 5.25 -5.56 2.94
CA MET A 83 4.73 -5.46 4.31
C MET A 83 3.21 -5.44 4.39
N TRP A 84 2.53 -4.99 3.33
CA TRP A 84 1.13 -4.63 3.41
C TRP A 84 0.30 -5.25 2.30
N TYR A 85 -0.95 -5.57 2.61
CA TYR A 85 -2.01 -5.63 1.61
C TYR A 85 -2.63 -4.24 1.50
N ILE A 86 -2.69 -3.71 0.27
CA ILE A 86 -3.16 -2.35 0.03
C ILE A 86 -4.45 -2.41 -0.79
N PHE A 87 -5.49 -1.78 -0.25
CA PHE A 87 -6.78 -1.64 -0.90
C PHE A 87 -7.14 -0.16 -1.01
N VAL A 88 -7.64 0.27 -2.16
CA VAL A 88 -7.94 1.67 -2.44
C VAL A 88 -9.30 1.82 -3.11
N ALA A 89 -9.93 2.97 -2.91
CA ALA A 89 -11.12 3.39 -3.63
C ALA A 89 -10.95 4.85 -4.07
N ASN A 90 -11.50 5.21 -5.23
CA ASN A 90 -11.60 6.61 -5.65
C ASN A 90 -12.27 7.42 -4.55
N ASP A 91 -11.70 8.57 -4.19
CA ASP A 91 -12.38 9.56 -3.37
C ASP A 91 -12.72 10.76 -4.26
N TYR A 92 -13.93 10.77 -4.80
CA TYR A 92 -14.37 11.76 -5.77
C TYR A 92 -14.36 13.18 -5.20
N LYS A 93 -14.52 13.32 -3.88
CA LYS A 93 -14.45 14.61 -3.20
C LYS A 93 -13.01 15.13 -3.19
N LEU A 94 -12.04 14.30 -2.77
CA LEU A 94 -10.62 14.69 -2.81
C LEU A 94 -10.15 14.98 -4.24
N GLN A 95 -10.62 14.21 -5.22
CA GLN A 95 -10.31 14.46 -6.64
C GLN A 95 -10.88 15.80 -7.11
N ALA A 96 -12.11 16.15 -6.72
CA ALA A 96 -12.71 17.45 -7.01
C ALA A 96 -11.95 18.62 -6.34
N GLU A 97 -11.32 18.37 -5.19
CA GLU A 97 -10.46 19.32 -4.48
C GLU A 97 -9.04 19.44 -5.08
N GLY A 98 -8.72 18.65 -6.11
CA GLY A 98 -7.45 18.72 -6.85
C GLY A 98 -6.34 17.77 -6.36
N TYR A 99 -6.61 16.91 -5.37
CA TYR A 99 -5.63 15.92 -4.93
C TYR A 99 -5.47 14.84 -6.00
N THR A 100 -4.24 14.68 -6.51
CA THR A 100 -3.91 13.65 -7.51
C THR A 100 -2.79 12.72 -7.03
N PRO A 101 -3.05 11.43 -6.81
CA PRO A 101 -4.34 10.78 -7.02
C PRO A 101 -5.19 10.71 -5.72
N GLY A 102 -6.38 11.33 -5.75
CA GLY A 102 -7.29 11.40 -4.60
C GLY A 102 -7.97 10.06 -4.34
N TYR A 103 -7.52 9.36 -3.30
CA TYR A 103 -8.02 8.04 -2.92
C TYR A 103 -8.26 7.93 -1.43
N TRP A 104 -9.23 7.08 -1.08
CA TRP A 104 -9.25 6.40 0.21
C TRP A 104 -8.37 5.15 0.12
N GLY A 105 -7.57 4.89 1.15
CA GLY A 105 -6.67 3.74 1.20
C GLY A 105 -6.75 3.03 2.54
N CYS A 106 -6.68 1.70 2.49
CA CYS A 106 -6.60 0.81 3.65
C CYS A 106 -5.37 -0.08 3.48
N TYR A 107 -4.43 0.06 4.41
CA TYR A 107 -3.15 -0.64 4.45
C TYR A 107 -3.22 -1.63 5.59
N ILE A 108 -3.08 -2.91 5.29
CA ILE A 108 -3.23 -3.98 6.28
C ILE A 108 -1.89 -4.67 6.42
N ASP A 109 -1.40 -4.73 7.65
CA ASP A 109 -0.16 -5.41 7.98
C ASP A 109 -0.25 -6.92 7.69
N LYS A 110 0.73 -7.44 6.95
CA LYS A 110 0.72 -8.86 6.57
C LYS A 110 0.98 -9.80 7.75
N ILE A 111 1.61 -9.33 8.82
CA ILE A 111 1.92 -10.15 9.99
C ILE A 111 0.76 -10.08 10.98
N SER A 112 0.39 -8.88 11.43
CA SER A 112 -0.63 -8.70 12.48
C SER A 112 -2.06 -8.68 11.95
N GLY A 113 -2.27 -8.29 10.69
CA GLY A 113 -3.60 -8.03 10.13
C GLY A 113 -4.22 -6.73 10.61
N GLU A 114 -3.48 -5.89 11.33
CA GLU A 114 -3.97 -4.59 11.77
C GLU A 114 -3.98 -3.59 10.61
N ILE A 115 -4.94 -2.65 10.66
CA ILE A 115 -4.98 -1.53 9.72
C ILE A 115 -3.95 -0.52 10.20
N VAL A 116 -2.98 -0.24 9.35
CA VAL A 116 -1.90 0.69 9.61
C VAL A 116 -2.40 2.12 9.38
N SER A 117 -2.13 3.01 10.32
CA SER A 117 -2.49 4.43 10.16
C SER A 117 -1.65 5.06 9.04
N LYS A 118 -2.15 6.15 8.45
CA LYS A 118 -1.39 6.85 7.40
C LYS A 118 -0.08 7.43 7.94
N GLU A 119 -0.04 7.81 9.21
CA GLU A 119 1.16 8.27 9.91
C GLU A 119 2.19 7.14 10.12
N ASP A 120 1.74 5.89 10.24
CA ASP A 120 2.59 4.70 10.42
C ASP A 120 3.07 4.10 9.09
N VAL A 121 2.47 4.50 7.96
CA VAL A 121 2.96 4.21 6.60
C VAL A 121 4.17 5.12 6.29
N LEU A 122 5.22 5.00 7.09
CA LEU A 122 6.53 5.60 6.82
C LEU A 122 7.42 4.55 6.16
N TYR A 123 7.43 4.49 4.83
CA TYR A 123 8.49 3.77 4.12
C TYR A 123 9.49 4.77 3.55
N TYR A 124 10.78 4.53 3.79
CA TYR A 124 11.85 5.32 3.20
C TYR A 124 11.99 4.92 1.73
N GLN A 125 11.42 5.73 0.83
CA GLN A 125 11.69 5.64 -0.60
C GLN A 125 12.91 6.52 -0.91
N PHE A 126 14.03 5.90 -1.30
CA PHE A 126 15.14 6.64 -1.86
C PHE A 126 14.88 6.85 -3.35
N LEU A 127 14.73 8.12 -3.76
CA LEU A 127 14.69 8.59 -5.15
C LEU A 127 16.09 8.94 -5.66
#